data_AF-A0A085VAH4-F1
#
_entry.id   AF-A0A085VAH4-F1
#
_cell.length_a   1.000
_cell.length_b   1.000
_cell.length_c   1.000
_cell.angle_alpha   90.00
_cell.angle_beta   90.00
_cell.angle_gamma   90.00
#
_symmetry.space_group_name_H-M   'P 1'
#
loop_
_entity.id
_entity.type
_entity.pdbx_description
1 polymer ?
#
loop_
_entity_poly.entity_id
_entity_poly.type
_entity_poly.pdbx_seq_one_letter_code
_entity_poly.pdbx_strand_id
1 'polypeptide(L)'
;MNTELRSEIPALTIGKLALAFIGSLAVTGCVGNSSSKVQAPGEPATALTRTLDAGADALQSRPPVAALNAYLDGFHFYNGNMKAQMEAHHYCSILNEEVIQCVIYDGNVKDAKLMGVEYIISERLFATLPTAEHALWHSHVHEVKSGQLIAPGIPAPAEHALMQKLVNTYGKTWHTWHTDQDKKLPLGMPQLMMGFTADGQANPSMVRQRDERFDIDSAAEEKARQDIPTPVVHPGADAWSRGKVIQIDDRAGVKHGH
;
A
#
# COMPACT_ATOMS: atom_id res chain seq x y z
N MET A 1 -31.11 69.76 22.90
CA MET A 1 -32.22 69.60 23.86
C MET A 1 -32.82 68.23 23.58
N ASN A 2 -32.86 67.39 24.60
CA ASN A 2 -33.34 65.99 24.63
C ASN A 2 -34.73 65.84 23.93
N THR A 3 -35.22 64.67 23.49
CA THR A 3 -35.20 63.34 24.13
C THR A 3 -35.77 62.28 23.14
N GLU A 4 -35.22 61.07 23.21
CA GLU A 4 -35.83 59.73 22.96
C GLU A 4 -36.32 59.30 21.56
N LEU A 5 -35.48 58.46 20.91
CA LEU A 5 -35.95 57.41 19.96
C LEU A 5 -36.33 56.15 20.75
N ARG A 6 -37.61 55.75 20.67
CA ARG A 6 -38.06 54.39 21.01
C ARG A 6 -37.81 53.46 19.83
N SER A 7 -37.17 52.33 20.13
CA SER A 7 -36.93 51.21 19.23
C SER A 7 -38.21 50.41 18.98
N GLU A 8 -38.64 50.30 17.72
CA GLU A 8 -39.56 49.25 17.28
C GLU A 8 -38.78 48.17 16.55
N ILE A 9 -38.90 46.93 17.03
CA ILE A 9 -38.29 45.72 16.46
C ILE A 9 -39.23 45.20 15.37
N PRO A 10 -38.81 45.04 14.09
CA PRO A 10 -39.60 44.30 13.13
C PRO A 10 -39.35 42.80 13.29
N ALA A 11 -40.44 42.04 13.31
CA ALA A 11 -40.46 40.59 13.40
C ALA A 11 -39.67 39.92 12.27
N LEU A 12 -38.77 39.02 12.64
CA LEU A 12 -37.99 38.21 11.72
C LEU A 12 -38.88 37.12 11.10
N THR A 13 -39.30 37.33 9.86
CA THR A 13 -39.95 36.31 9.02
C THR A 13 -38.99 35.15 8.79
N ILE A 14 -39.36 33.96 9.28
CA ILE A 14 -38.62 32.70 9.08
C ILE A 14 -38.77 32.30 7.60
N GLY A 15 -37.81 32.72 6.78
CA GLY A 15 -37.65 32.27 5.40
C GLY A 15 -37.11 30.84 5.37
N LYS A 16 -37.84 29.96 4.67
CA LYS A 16 -37.53 28.54 4.48
C LYS A 16 -36.10 28.34 3.95
N LEU A 17 -35.22 27.79 4.80
CA LEU A 17 -33.91 27.31 4.38
C LEU A 17 -34.11 25.99 3.63
N ALA A 18 -34.13 26.04 2.30
CA ALA A 18 -34.09 24.84 1.48
C ALA A 18 -32.66 24.27 1.55
N LEU A 19 -32.47 23.25 2.40
CA LEU A 19 -31.25 22.45 2.40
C LEU A 19 -31.18 21.68 1.07
N ALA A 20 -30.39 22.18 0.12
CA ALA A 20 -30.01 21.41 -1.05
C ALA A 20 -29.01 20.33 -0.59
N PHE A 21 -29.52 19.13 -0.29
CA PHE A 21 -28.69 17.93 -0.21
C PHE A 21 -28.19 17.61 -1.62
N ILE A 22 -27.01 18.11 -1.98
CA ILE A 22 -26.24 17.54 -3.08
C ILE A 22 -25.77 16.19 -2.57
N GLY A 23 -26.53 15.15 -2.91
CA GLY A 23 -26.09 13.77 -2.69
C GLY A 23 -24.84 13.55 -3.52
N SER A 24 -23.68 13.53 -2.88
CA SER A 24 -22.46 13.00 -3.46
C SER A 24 -22.72 11.52 -3.76
N LEU A 25 -23.00 11.19 -5.02
CA LEU A 25 -22.88 9.81 -5.49
C LEU A 25 -21.40 9.45 -5.32
N ALA A 26 -21.07 8.78 -4.22
CA ALA A 26 -19.81 8.07 -4.11
C ALA A 26 -19.85 6.99 -5.19
N VAL A 27 -19.15 7.23 -6.30
CA VAL A 27 -18.84 6.19 -7.26
C VAL A 27 -17.86 5.27 -6.53
N THR A 28 -18.39 4.32 -5.76
CA THR A 28 -17.62 3.17 -5.30
C THR A 28 -17.35 2.35 -6.54
N GLY A 29 -16.22 2.61 -7.19
CA GLY A 29 -15.69 1.69 -8.19
C GLY A 29 -15.62 0.31 -7.57
N CYS A 30 -16.11 -0.71 -8.27
CA CYS A 30 -15.89 -2.09 -7.84
C CYS A 30 -14.38 -2.33 -7.85
N VAL A 31 -13.76 -2.34 -6.68
CA VAL A 31 -12.35 -2.73 -6.55
C VAL A 31 -12.30 -4.25 -6.71
N GLY A 32 -11.49 -4.72 -7.65
CA GLY A 32 -11.17 -6.15 -7.79
C GLY A 32 -10.72 -6.77 -6.48
N ASN A 33 -10.99 -8.06 -6.28
CA ASN A 33 -10.58 -8.77 -5.07
C ASN A 33 -9.47 -9.78 -5.38
N SER A 34 -8.40 -9.73 -4.59
CA SER A 34 -7.33 -10.73 -4.51
C SER A 34 -7.46 -11.48 -3.19
N SER A 35 -7.70 -12.79 -3.24
CA SER A 35 -7.83 -13.65 -2.06
C SER A 35 -6.48 -14.24 -1.63
N SER A 36 -6.35 -14.50 -0.34
CA SER A 36 -5.20 -15.21 0.24
C SER A 36 -4.96 -16.57 -0.42
N LYS A 37 -3.70 -16.91 -0.68
CA LYS A 37 -3.30 -18.21 -1.28
C LYS A 37 -3.40 -19.38 -0.30
N VAL A 38 -3.39 -19.07 1.00
CA VAL A 38 -3.42 -20.07 2.06
C VAL A 38 -4.61 -19.90 3.00
N GLN A 39 -5.05 -20.99 3.58
CA GLN A 39 -5.90 -20.97 4.77
C GLN A 39 -5.02 -21.21 6.00
N ALA A 40 -5.10 -20.31 6.98
CA ALA A 40 -4.42 -20.52 8.25
C ALA A 40 -5.05 -21.75 8.96
N PRO A 41 -4.24 -22.68 9.49
CA PRO A 41 -4.74 -23.89 10.13
C PRO A 41 -5.30 -23.56 11.52
N GLY A 42 -6.18 -24.42 12.02
CA GLY A 42 -6.79 -24.30 13.35
C GLY A 42 -8.30 -24.50 13.31
N GLU A 43 -8.89 -24.62 14.49
CA GLU A 43 -10.34 -24.73 14.62
C GLU A 43 -11.03 -23.39 14.32
N PRO A 44 -12.25 -23.39 13.75
CA PRO A 44 -13.02 -22.17 13.57
C PRO A 44 -13.25 -21.44 14.88
N ALA A 45 -13.38 -20.11 14.82
CA ALA A 45 -13.73 -19.31 15.99
C ALA A 45 -15.02 -19.83 16.64
N THR A 46 -15.04 -19.92 17.98
CA THR A 46 -16.24 -20.34 18.72
C THR A 46 -17.29 -19.21 18.73
N ALA A 47 -18.53 -19.52 19.14
CA ALA A 47 -19.54 -18.49 19.35
C ALA A 47 -19.10 -17.45 20.40
N LEU A 48 -18.43 -17.90 21.47
CA LEU A 48 -17.87 -17.01 22.49
C LEU A 48 -16.81 -16.09 21.89
N THR A 49 -15.86 -16.63 21.12
CA THR A 49 -14.81 -15.84 20.46
C THR A 49 -15.40 -14.77 19.54
N ARG A 50 -16.40 -15.12 18.72
CA ARG A 50 -17.08 -14.14 17.86
C ARG A 50 -17.78 -13.03 18.63
N THR A 51 -18.42 -13.35 19.76
CA THR A 51 -19.07 -12.34 20.61
C THR A 51 -18.04 -11.42 21.25
N LEU A 52 -16.91 -11.94 21.72
CA LEU A 52 -15.81 -11.14 22.26
C LEU A 52 -15.22 -10.21 21.19
N ASP A 53 -15.02 -10.73 19.97
CA ASP A 53 -14.51 -9.95 18.83
C ASP A 53 -15.45 -8.80 18.46
N ALA A 54 -16.76 -9.07 18.35
CA ALA A 54 -17.77 -8.03 18.12
C ALA A 54 -17.83 -6.97 19.25
N GLY A 55 -17.68 -7.40 20.51
CA GLY A 55 -17.60 -6.48 21.64
C GLY A 55 -16.36 -5.60 21.59
N ALA A 56 -15.22 -6.16 21.22
CA ALA A 56 -14.00 -5.38 21.01
C ALA A 56 -14.17 -4.40 19.85
N ASP A 57 -14.76 -4.82 18.72
CA ASP A 57 -15.03 -3.96 17.57
C ASP A 57 -15.82 -2.71 17.96
N ALA A 58 -16.91 -2.91 18.71
CA ALA A 58 -17.80 -1.84 19.17
C ALA A 58 -17.21 -0.92 20.24
N LEU A 59 -16.35 -1.43 21.14
CA LEU A 59 -15.94 -0.70 22.35
C LEU A 59 -14.52 -0.13 22.28
N GLN A 60 -13.64 -0.69 21.46
CA GLN A 60 -12.24 -0.26 21.39
C GLN A 60 -11.99 0.63 20.17
N SER A 61 -11.47 1.83 20.40
CA SER A 61 -10.94 2.66 19.32
C SER A 61 -9.65 2.07 18.76
N ARG A 62 -9.44 2.13 17.44
CA ARG A 62 -8.21 1.68 16.77
C ARG A 62 -7.57 2.77 15.89
N PRO A 63 -7.16 3.94 16.44
CA PRO A 63 -6.67 5.04 15.63
C PRO A 63 -5.53 4.68 14.65
N PRO A 64 -4.52 3.87 15.03
CA PRO A 64 -3.45 3.50 14.09
C PRO A 64 -3.94 2.67 12.89
N VAL A 65 -4.89 1.75 13.11
CA VAL A 65 -5.46 0.93 12.04
C VAL A 65 -6.34 1.78 11.11
N ALA A 66 -7.13 2.70 11.69
CA ALA A 66 -7.96 3.62 10.93
C ALA A 66 -7.15 4.63 10.10
N ALA A 67 -5.88 4.87 10.46
CA ALA A 67 -4.98 5.74 9.70
C ALA A 67 -4.40 5.10 8.43
N LEU A 68 -4.52 3.77 8.26
CA LEU A 68 -4.14 3.06 7.04
C LEU A 68 -5.21 3.32 5.96
N ASN A 69 -5.15 4.49 5.31
CA ASN A 69 -6.21 5.04 4.48
C ASN A 69 -5.87 5.12 2.98
N ALA A 70 -4.66 4.76 2.59
CA ALA A 70 -4.26 4.59 1.19
C ALA A 70 -4.06 3.09 0.90
N TYR A 71 -4.56 2.65 -0.24
CA TYR A 71 -4.40 1.28 -0.73
C TYR A 71 -3.60 1.30 -2.04
N LEU A 72 -2.50 0.56 -2.06
CA LEU A 72 -1.67 0.35 -3.24
C LEU A 72 -1.56 -1.15 -3.50
N ASP A 73 -1.45 -1.49 -4.78
CA ASP A 73 -1.17 -2.85 -5.23
C ASP A 73 0.06 -2.83 -6.13
N GLY A 74 1.01 -3.71 -5.83
CA GLY A 74 2.26 -3.84 -6.54
C GLY A 74 2.83 -5.24 -6.42
N PHE A 75 4.11 -5.39 -6.76
CA PHE A 75 4.75 -6.69 -6.77
C PHE A 75 6.12 -6.63 -6.12
N HIS A 76 6.45 -7.68 -5.37
CA HIS A 76 7.77 -7.84 -4.78
C HIS A 76 8.45 -9.09 -5.33
N PHE A 77 9.75 -9.19 -5.06
CA PHE A 77 10.50 -10.44 -5.08
C PHE A 77 11.47 -10.50 -3.89
N TYR A 78 11.91 -11.71 -3.54
CA TYR A 78 12.86 -11.91 -2.44
C TYR A 78 14.24 -11.37 -2.84
N ASN A 79 14.86 -10.53 -2.03
CA ASN A 79 16.22 -10.04 -2.32
C ASN A 79 17.17 -11.23 -2.54
N GLY A 80 17.73 -11.33 -3.76
CA GLY A 80 18.60 -12.43 -4.20
C GLY A 80 17.91 -13.58 -4.94
N ASN A 81 16.58 -13.63 -4.99
CA ASN A 81 15.81 -14.63 -5.72
C ASN A 81 14.64 -13.98 -6.49
N MET A 82 14.96 -13.36 -7.63
CA MET A 82 13.97 -12.69 -8.49
C MET A 82 12.97 -13.65 -9.15
N LYS A 83 13.18 -14.97 -9.09
CA LYS A 83 12.20 -15.95 -9.58
C LYS A 83 11.05 -16.16 -8.59
N ALA A 84 11.28 -15.87 -7.32
CA ALA A 84 10.25 -15.92 -6.28
C ALA A 84 9.58 -14.54 -6.20
N GLN A 85 8.45 -14.39 -6.88
CA GLN A 85 7.71 -13.14 -7.02
C GLN A 85 6.30 -13.27 -6.43
N MET A 86 5.76 -12.17 -5.92
CA MET A 86 4.42 -12.11 -5.36
C MET A 86 3.79 -10.75 -5.58
N GLU A 87 2.47 -10.74 -5.64
CA GLU A 87 1.65 -9.54 -5.46
C GLU A 87 1.65 -9.14 -3.99
N ALA A 88 1.65 -7.84 -3.74
CA ALA A 88 1.72 -7.24 -2.43
C ALA A 88 0.65 -6.14 -2.33
N HIS A 89 -0.20 -6.27 -1.32
CA HIS A 89 -1.31 -5.34 -1.06
C HIS A 89 -0.94 -4.42 0.10
N HIS A 90 -0.62 -3.17 -0.20
CA HIS A 90 -0.13 -2.21 0.78
C HIS A 90 -1.27 -1.34 1.30
N TYR A 91 -1.48 -1.38 2.60
CA TYR A 91 -2.36 -0.46 3.32
C TYR A 91 -1.50 0.53 4.08
N CYS A 92 -1.50 1.77 3.62
CA CYS A 92 -0.51 2.77 4.00
C CYS A 92 -1.13 3.91 4.81
N SER A 93 -0.32 4.42 5.74
CA SER A 93 -0.55 5.70 6.43
C SER A 93 0.58 6.66 6.06
N ILE A 94 0.21 7.86 5.63
CA ILE A 94 1.15 8.95 5.37
C ILE A 94 1.44 9.63 6.71
N LEU A 95 2.66 9.47 7.24
CA LEU A 95 3.05 10.08 8.52
C LEU A 95 3.37 11.56 8.37
N ASN A 96 3.99 11.92 7.25
CA ASN A 96 4.25 13.28 6.80
C ASN A 96 4.54 13.25 5.29
N GLU A 97 4.93 14.40 4.71
CA GLU A 97 5.18 14.50 3.27
C GLU A 97 6.29 13.59 2.74
N GLU A 98 7.18 13.10 3.61
CA GLU A 98 8.38 12.38 3.23
C GLU A 98 8.48 10.98 3.83
N VAL A 99 7.53 10.57 4.65
CA VAL A 99 7.52 9.25 5.31
C VAL A 99 6.13 8.64 5.24
N ILE A 100 6.05 7.46 4.64
CA ILE A 100 4.87 6.62 4.57
C ILE A 100 5.24 5.27 5.21
N GLN A 101 4.30 4.69 5.95
CA GLN A 101 4.43 3.33 6.45
C GLN A 101 3.23 2.50 6.00
N CYS A 102 3.48 1.25 5.64
CA CYS A 102 2.48 0.36 5.10
C CYS A 102 2.48 -0.98 5.83
N VAL A 103 1.29 -1.53 5.98
CA VAL A 103 1.06 -2.92 6.35
C VAL A 103 0.75 -3.68 5.07
N ILE A 104 1.42 -4.80 4.83
CA ILE A 104 1.30 -5.55 3.58
C ILE A 104 0.53 -6.83 3.82
N TYR A 105 -0.42 -7.13 2.94
CA TYR A 105 -1.22 -8.35 2.93
C TYR A 105 -1.04 -9.15 1.65
N ASP A 106 -1.41 -10.44 1.68
CA ASP A 106 -1.41 -11.34 0.51
C ASP A 106 -2.70 -11.31 -0.30
N GLY A 107 -3.56 -10.34 0.00
CA GLY A 107 -4.85 -10.09 -0.62
C GLY A 107 -5.45 -8.80 -0.09
N ASN A 108 -6.59 -8.38 -0.63
CA ASN A 108 -7.33 -7.20 -0.19
C ASN A 108 -8.72 -7.53 0.40
N VAL A 109 -8.95 -8.81 0.70
CA VAL A 109 -10.17 -9.31 1.36
C VAL A 109 -10.00 -9.41 2.87
N LYS A 110 -11.13 -9.50 3.60
CA LYS A 110 -11.17 -9.45 5.09
C LYS A 110 -10.28 -10.50 5.78
N ASP A 111 -10.10 -11.67 5.17
CA ASP A 111 -9.32 -12.79 5.71
C ASP A 111 -7.92 -12.93 5.09
N ALA A 112 -7.44 -11.91 4.37
CA ALA A 112 -6.07 -11.84 3.87
C ALA A 112 -5.05 -11.94 5.02
N LYS A 113 -3.89 -12.54 4.74
CA LYS A 113 -2.83 -12.73 5.73
C LYS A 113 -1.89 -11.54 5.73
N LEU A 114 -1.57 -11.07 6.93
CA LEU A 114 -0.51 -10.09 7.14
C LEU A 114 0.82 -10.69 6.68
N MET A 115 1.40 -10.14 5.62
CA MET A 115 2.67 -10.57 5.07
C MET A 115 3.84 -9.82 5.67
N GLY A 116 3.71 -8.52 5.93
CA GLY A 116 4.85 -7.71 6.31
C GLY A 116 4.57 -6.23 6.47
N VAL A 117 5.65 -5.46 6.43
CA VAL A 117 5.61 -3.99 6.48
C VAL A 117 6.55 -3.40 5.46
N GLU A 118 6.21 -2.18 5.03
CA GLU A 118 7.08 -1.35 4.24
C GLU A 118 7.17 0.06 4.82
N TYR A 119 8.37 0.63 4.74
CA TYR A 119 8.59 2.05 4.97
C TYR A 119 9.02 2.68 3.66
N ILE A 120 8.36 3.78 3.30
CA ILE A 120 8.66 4.53 2.09
C ILE A 120 9.14 5.92 2.52
N ILE A 121 10.27 6.35 1.96
CA ILE A 121 10.83 7.67 2.24
C ILE A 121 11.16 8.45 0.97
N SER A 122 11.15 9.79 1.08
CA SER A 122 11.61 10.66 0.01
C SER A 122 13.08 10.41 -0.35
N GLU A 123 13.47 10.73 -1.58
CA GLU A 123 14.88 10.77 -1.99
C GLU A 123 15.75 11.62 -1.04
N ARG A 124 15.22 12.75 -0.57
CA ARG A 124 15.92 13.64 0.35
C ARG A 124 16.28 12.94 1.66
N LEU A 125 15.34 12.20 2.26
CA LEU A 125 15.62 11.42 3.47
C LEU A 125 16.53 10.23 3.16
N PHE A 126 16.29 9.54 2.05
CA PHE A 126 17.12 8.41 1.62
C PHE A 126 18.59 8.79 1.52
N ALA A 127 18.91 9.91 0.87
CA ALA A 127 20.28 10.40 0.71
C ALA A 127 21.00 10.73 2.04
N THR A 128 20.26 10.88 3.14
CA THR A 128 20.82 11.13 4.48
C THR A 128 21.08 9.85 5.28
N LEU A 129 20.62 8.69 4.79
CA LEU A 129 20.81 7.43 5.47
C LEU A 129 22.30 7.04 5.49
N PRO A 130 22.75 6.25 6.49
CA PRO A 130 24.07 5.65 6.45
C PRO A 130 24.25 4.80 5.20
N THR A 131 25.44 4.82 4.59
CA THR A 131 25.72 4.06 3.35
C THR A 131 25.39 2.57 3.44
N ALA A 132 25.55 1.97 4.63
CA ALA A 132 25.22 0.57 4.86
C ALA A 132 23.71 0.30 4.74
N GLU A 133 22.88 1.27 5.12
CA GLU A 133 21.42 1.18 5.12
C GLU A 133 20.86 1.19 3.70
N HIS A 134 21.43 1.97 2.76
CA HIS A 134 20.93 2.09 1.39
C HIS A 134 20.68 0.76 0.67
N ALA A 135 21.50 -0.26 0.96
CA ALA A 135 21.39 -1.57 0.32
C ALA A 135 20.13 -2.36 0.71
N LEU A 136 19.39 -1.90 1.72
CA LEU A 136 18.13 -2.48 2.18
C LEU A 136 16.91 -1.87 1.48
N TRP A 137 17.10 -0.91 0.56
CA TRP A 137 16.02 -0.16 -0.05
C TRP A 137 16.00 -0.35 -1.57
N HIS A 138 14.80 -0.34 -2.14
CA HIS A 138 14.59 -0.31 -3.58
C HIS A 138 14.00 1.03 -4.01
N SER A 139 14.19 1.40 -5.27
CA SER A 139 13.56 2.60 -5.85
C SER A 139 12.20 2.28 -6.47
N HIS A 140 11.23 3.17 -6.32
CA HIS A 140 9.88 2.98 -6.89
C HIS A 140 9.74 3.46 -8.34
N VAL A 141 10.82 3.96 -8.96
CA VAL A 141 10.79 4.61 -10.28
C VAL A 141 10.14 3.70 -11.33
N HIS A 142 10.64 2.48 -11.44
CA HIS A 142 10.16 1.55 -12.47
C HIS A 142 8.76 1.04 -12.18
N GLU A 143 8.45 0.70 -10.93
CA GLU A 143 7.13 0.19 -10.53
C GLU A 143 6.03 1.23 -10.82
N VAL A 144 6.29 2.49 -10.51
CA VAL A 144 5.39 3.60 -10.84
C VAL A 144 5.30 3.80 -12.36
N LYS A 145 6.43 3.88 -13.07
CA LYS A 145 6.42 4.23 -14.50
C LYS A 145 5.84 3.14 -15.38
N SER A 146 6.00 1.86 -15.02
CA SER A 146 5.57 0.71 -15.81
C SER A 146 4.09 0.31 -15.63
N GLY A 147 3.35 0.99 -14.76
CA GLY A 147 1.98 0.58 -14.41
C GLY A 147 1.89 -0.63 -13.47
N GLN A 148 3.03 -1.14 -12.98
CA GLN A 148 3.06 -2.27 -12.05
C GLN A 148 2.53 -1.87 -10.66
N LEU A 149 2.83 -0.66 -10.19
CA LEU A 149 2.22 -0.08 -9.00
C LEU A 149 0.94 0.68 -9.37
N ILE A 150 -0.16 0.39 -8.66
CA ILE A 150 -1.46 1.04 -8.87
C ILE A 150 -2.10 1.42 -7.54
N ALA A 151 -3.04 2.36 -7.57
CA ALA A 151 -3.93 2.65 -6.43
C ALA A 151 -5.39 2.38 -6.82
N PRO A 152 -5.91 1.16 -6.61
CA PRO A 152 -7.24 0.78 -7.07
C PRO A 152 -8.35 1.55 -6.34
N GLY A 153 -9.44 1.83 -7.06
CA GLY A 153 -10.67 2.38 -6.48
C GLY A 153 -10.68 3.89 -6.25
N ILE A 154 -9.62 4.61 -6.60
CA ILE A 154 -9.61 6.08 -6.61
C ILE A 154 -9.66 6.64 -8.05
N PRO A 155 -10.14 7.89 -8.26
CA PRO A 155 -10.18 8.49 -9.58
C PRO A 155 -8.79 8.66 -10.22
N ALA A 156 -8.68 8.49 -11.53
CA ALA A 156 -7.42 8.57 -12.27
C ALA A 156 -6.59 9.85 -11.99
N PRO A 157 -7.15 11.07 -11.86
CA PRO A 157 -6.34 12.24 -11.51
C PRO A 157 -5.72 12.17 -10.11
N ALA A 158 -6.40 11.51 -9.16
CA ALA A 158 -5.88 11.32 -7.80
C ALA A 158 -4.80 10.24 -7.76
N GLU A 159 -5.01 9.15 -8.50
CA GLU A 159 -4.02 8.10 -8.74
C GLU A 159 -2.73 8.70 -9.36
N HIS A 160 -2.87 9.48 -10.42
CA HIS A 160 -1.75 10.11 -11.10
C HIS A 160 -0.94 11.03 -10.18
N ALA A 161 -1.62 11.84 -9.37
CA ALA A 161 -0.98 12.71 -8.38
C ALA A 161 -0.25 11.91 -7.29
N LEU A 162 -0.81 10.76 -6.88
CA LEU A 162 -0.15 9.84 -5.95
C LEU A 162 1.11 9.23 -6.60
N MET A 163 1.03 8.79 -7.85
CA MET A 163 2.17 8.26 -8.60
C MET A 163 3.28 9.29 -8.80
N GLN A 164 2.93 10.56 -9.05
CA GLN A 164 3.90 11.67 -9.07
C GLN A 164 4.63 11.83 -7.73
N LYS A 165 3.96 11.60 -6.60
CA LYS A 165 4.58 11.62 -5.28
C LYS A 165 5.49 10.40 -5.05
N LEU A 166 5.08 9.22 -5.52
CA LEU A 166 5.79 7.96 -5.25
C LEU A 166 6.99 7.72 -6.18
N VAL A 167 7.00 8.27 -7.40
CA VAL A 167 8.07 7.99 -8.39
C VAL A 167 9.48 8.28 -7.88
N ASN A 168 9.64 9.27 -6.99
CA ASN A 168 10.94 9.66 -6.43
C ASN A 168 11.12 9.24 -4.96
N THR A 169 10.62 8.05 -4.62
CA THR A 169 10.70 7.49 -3.27
C THR A 169 11.40 6.14 -3.25
N TYR A 170 11.79 5.72 -2.05
CA TYR A 170 12.52 4.49 -1.79
C TYR A 170 11.78 3.66 -0.73
N GLY A 171 11.61 2.36 -1.00
CA GLY A 171 10.93 1.40 -0.15
C GLY A 171 11.87 0.44 0.56
N LYS A 172 11.66 0.21 1.85
CA LYS A 172 12.29 -0.89 2.62
C LYS A 172 11.21 -1.83 3.13
N THR A 173 11.21 -3.04 2.60
CA THR A 173 10.12 -4.00 2.78
C THR A 173 10.60 -5.30 3.41
N TRP A 174 9.94 -5.70 4.49
CA TRP A 174 10.21 -6.97 5.16
C TRP A 174 8.94 -7.80 5.23
N HIS A 175 8.99 -9.00 4.64
CA HIS A 175 7.90 -9.98 4.75
C HIS A 175 8.24 -11.01 5.84
N THR A 176 7.29 -11.26 6.73
CA THR A 176 7.33 -12.26 7.80
C THR A 176 6.45 -13.49 7.51
N TRP A 177 5.55 -13.41 6.53
CA TRP A 177 4.71 -14.54 6.12
C TRP A 177 4.76 -14.72 4.60
N HIS A 178 5.22 -15.89 4.17
CA HIS A 178 5.48 -16.26 2.77
C HIS A 178 4.39 -17.18 2.22
N THR A 179 3.16 -16.66 2.08
CA THR A 179 2.00 -17.44 1.60
C THR A 179 2.11 -17.83 0.13
N ASP A 180 2.93 -17.11 -0.65
CA ASP A 180 3.35 -17.45 -2.01
C ASP A 180 4.11 -18.79 -2.12
N GLN A 181 4.69 -19.26 -1.00
CA GLN A 181 5.37 -20.56 -0.88
C GLN A 181 4.49 -21.60 -0.16
N ASP A 182 3.16 -21.45 -0.20
CA ASP A 182 2.17 -22.32 0.43
C ASP A 182 2.33 -22.48 1.96
N LYS A 183 3.05 -21.56 2.61
CA LYS A 183 3.24 -21.60 4.07
C LYS A 183 1.95 -21.20 4.77
N LYS A 184 1.28 -22.18 5.37
CA LYS A 184 0.02 -21.96 6.10
C LYS A 184 0.19 -21.23 7.44
N LEU A 185 1.42 -21.05 7.91
CA LEU A 185 1.81 -20.28 9.09
C LEU A 185 3.04 -19.41 8.76
N PRO A 186 3.29 -18.31 9.49
CA PRO A 186 4.46 -17.44 9.29
C PRO A 186 5.75 -18.11 9.80
N LEU A 187 6.24 -19.09 9.03
CA LEU A 187 7.43 -19.89 9.38
C LEU A 187 8.69 -19.36 8.68
N GLY A 188 9.80 -19.33 9.43
CA GLY A 188 11.11 -18.89 8.96
C GLY A 188 11.47 -17.48 9.41
N MET A 189 12.60 -16.98 8.91
CA MET A 189 13.05 -15.62 9.21
C MET A 189 12.37 -14.58 8.30
N PRO A 190 12.16 -13.34 8.78
CA PRO A 190 11.74 -12.26 7.91
C PRO A 190 12.68 -12.11 6.71
N GLN A 191 12.11 -11.95 5.53
CA GLN A 191 12.87 -11.79 4.28
C GLN A 191 12.78 -10.34 3.80
N LEU A 192 13.93 -9.81 3.37
CA LEU A 192 14.00 -8.53 2.69
C LEU A 192 13.44 -8.70 1.28
N MET A 193 12.55 -7.79 0.91
CA MET A 193 11.87 -7.79 -0.37
C MET A 193 12.30 -6.57 -1.19
N MET A 194 12.32 -6.73 -2.51
CA MET A 194 12.68 -5.69 -3.46
C MET A 194 11.58 -5.53 -4.52
N GLY A 195 11.45 -4.32 -5.05
CA GLY A 195 10.67 -4.00 -6.24
C GLY A 195 11.45 -4.18 -7.54
N PHE A 196 10.73 -4.28 -8.65
CA PHE A 196 11.33 -4.42 -9.99
C PHE A 196 11.89 -3.10 -10.49
N THR A 197 12.99 -3.15 -11.23
CA THR A 197 13.75 -1.98 -11.69
C THR A 197 13.87 -1.85 -13.21
N ALA A 198 13.39 -2.85 -13.96
CA ALA A 198 13.42 -2.83 -15.42
C ALA A 198 12.38 -3.78 -16.05
N ASP A 199 12.04 -3.51 -17.30
CA ASP A 199 11.16 -4.36 -18.10
C ASP A 199 11.66 -5.80 -18.19
N GLY A 200 10.72 -6.74 -18.23
CA GLY A 200 11.00 -8.17 -18.35
C GLY A 200 11.44 -8.85 -17.04
N GLN A 201 11.54 -8.12 -15.92
CA GLN A 201 11.80 -8.71 -14.61
C GLN A 201 10.54 -9.33 -13.99
N ALA A 202 9.41 -8.63 -14.03
CA ALA A 202 8.14 -9.12 -13.52
C ALA A 202 7.60 -10.28 -14.37
N ASN A 203 7.05 -11.30 -13.73
CA ASN A 203 6.38 -12.41 -14.40
C ASN A 203 5.14 -11.88 -15.15
N PRO A 204 5.10 -11.96 -16.49
CA PRO A 204 3.99 -11.40 -17.26
C PRO A 204 2.62 -12.02 -16.92
N SER A 205 2.60 -13.27 -16.48
CA SER A 205 1.36 -13.93 -16.06
C SER A 205 0.82 -13.36 -14.76
N MET A 206 1.71 -13.01 -13.82
CA MET A 206 1.32 -12.40 -12.54
C MET A 206 0.70 -11.02 -12.75
N VAL A 207 1.32 -10.19 -13.60
CA VAL A 207 0.79 -8.86 -13.96
C VAL A 207 -0.57 -8.99 -14.65
N ARG A 208 -0.70 -9.85 -15.67
CA ARG A 208 -1.99 -10.06 -16.37
C ARG A 208 -3.10 -10.51 -15.42
N GLN A 209 -2.82 -11.44 -14.51
CA GLN A 209 -3.83 -11.92 -13.57
C GLN A 209 -4.29 -10.81 -12.61
N ARG A 210 -3.37 -9.93 -12.18
CA ARG A 210 -3.72 -8.75 -11.39
C ARG A 210 -4.59 -7.81 -12.20
N ASP A 211 -4.19 -7.51 -13.43
CA ASP A 211 -4.91 -6.62 -14.32
C ASP A 211 -6.35 -7.10 -14.58
N GLU A 212 -6.54 -8.41 -14.81
CA GLU A 212 -7.84 -9.05 -14.93
C GLU A 212 -8.70 -8.92 -13.66
N ARG A 213 -8.11 -9.08 -12.47
CA ARG A 213 -8.85 -8.96 -11.21
C ARG A 213 -9.30 -7.53 -10.94
N PHE A 214 -8.44 -6.56 -11.21
CA PHE A 214 -8.69 -5.15 -10.91
C PHE A 214 -9.36 -4.37 -12.04
N ASP A 215 -9.59 -5.00 -13.21
CA ASP A 215 -10.12 -4.36 -14.42
C ASP A 215 -9.28 -3.15 -14.85
N ILE A 216 -7.95 -3.37 -14.94
CA ILE A 216 -6.99 -2.35 -15.35
C ILE A 216 -6.12 -2.83 -16.53
N ASP A 217 -5.39 -1.91 -17.15
CA ASP A 217 -4.38 -2.21 -18.17
C ASP A 217 -3.07 -1.53 -17.77
N SER A 218 -2.09 -2.32 -17.32
CA SER A 218 -0.78 -1.78 -16.89
C SER A 218 -0.06 -1.00 -18.00
N ALA A 219 -0.23 -1.37 -19.28
CA ALA A 219 0.37 -0.64 -20.39
C ALA A 219 -0.36 0.69 -20.66
N ALA A 220 -1.66 0.75 -20.40
CA ALA A 220 -2.40 2.01 -20.42
C ALA A 220 -1.97 2.93 -19.27
N GLU A 221 -1.74 2.39 -18.07
CA GLU A 221 -1.19 3.13 -16.92
C GLU A 221 0.21 3.69 -17.23
N GLU A 222 1.11 2.86 -17.77
CA GLU A 222 2.43 3.32 -18.23
C GLU A 222 2.32 4.49 -19.20
N LYS A 223 1.44 4.36 -20.20
CA LYS A 223 1.20 5.42 -21.20
C LYS A 223 0.63 6.68 -20.56
N ALA A 224 -0.30 6.55 -19.62
CA ALA A 224 -0.91 7.67 -18.91
C ALA A 224 0.12 8.45 -18.08
N ARG A 225 1.16 7.76 -17.59
CA ARG A 225 2.21 8.32 -16.72
C ARG A 225 3.44 8.84 -17.48
N GLN A 226 3.39 8.97 -18.80
CA GLN A 226 4.53 9.43 -19.61
C GLN A 226 4.99 10.85 -19.27
N ASP A 227 4.09 11.72 -18.80
CA ASP A 227 4.37 13.08 -18.36
C ASP A 227 5.13 13.15 -17.01
N ILE A 228 5.03 12.11 -16.18
CA ILE A 228 5.73 12.05 -14.90
C ILE A 228 7.25 11.96 -15.16
N PRO A 229 8.07 12.90 -14.66
CA PRO A 229 9.51 12.86 -14.84
C PRO A 229 10.11 11.57 -14.26
N THR A 230 11.08 11.00 -14.96
CA THR A 230 11.83 9.84 -14.46
C THR A 230 13.07 10.33 -13.70
N PRO A 231 13.10 10.25 -12.36
CA PRO A 231 14.27 10.69 -11.60
C PRO A 231 15.44 9.72 -11.77
N VAL A 232 16.65 10.21 -11.50
CA VAL A 232 17.85 9.37 -11.46
C VAL A 232 17.87 8.62 -10.13
N VAL A 233 17.88 7.30 -10.18
CA VAL A 233 17.96 6.46 -8.98
C VAL A 233 19.31 6.65 -8.29
N HIS A 234 19.28 6.85 -6.96
CA HIS A 234 20.49 6.98 -6.15
C HIS A 234 21.30 5.66 -6.18
N PRO A 235 22.63 5.71 -6.43
CA PRO A 235 23.46 4.52 -6.66
C PRO A 235 23.62 3.59 -5.44
N GLY A 236 23.14 4.00 -4.27
CA GLY A 236 23.07 3.18 -3.07
C GLY A 236 21.87 2.22 -3.04
N ALA A 237 20.76 2.57 -3.69
CA ALA A 237 19.54 1.76 -3.74
C ALA A 237 19.69 0.58 -4.71
N ASP A 238 18.72 -0.34 -4.68
CA ASP A 238 18.65 -1.48 -5.61
C ASP A 238 19.94 -2.30 -5.63
N ALA A 239 20.62 -2.41 -4.48
CA ALA A 239 21.98 -2.96 -4.40
C ALA A 239 22.05 -4.44 -4.84
N TRP A 240 20.92 -5.15 -4.76
CA TRP A 240 20.74 -6.51 -5.29
C TRP A 240 21.09 -6.60 -6.79
N SER A 241 20.78 -5.57 -7.58
CA SER A 241 21.04 -5.53 -9.03
C SER A 241 22.55 -5.53 -9.35
N ARG A 242 23.37 -5.18 -8.35
CA ARG A 242 24.83 -5.15 -8.40
C ARG A 242 25.46 -6.29 -7.58
N GLY A 243 24.68 -7.32 -7.27
CA GLY A 243 25.14 -8.52 -6.56
C GLY A 243 25.23 -8.38 -5.03
N LYS A 244 24.89 -7.22 -4.46
CA LYS A 244 24.83 -7.05 -3.00
C LYS A 244 23.46 -7.49 -2.49
N VAL A 245 23.33 -8.81 -2.32
CA VAL A 245 22.15 -9.46 -1.75
C VAL A 245 22.22 -9.44 -0.23
N ILE A 246 21.14 -9.04 0.43
CA ILE A 246 21.01 -9.06 1.88
C ILE A 246 19.77 -9.86 2.26
N GLN A 247 19.96 -10.86 3.11
CA GLN A 247 18.88 -11.58 3.79
C GLN A 247 19.29 -11.86 5.23
N ILE A 248 18.29 -12.04 6.10
CA ILE A 248 18.53 -12.53 7.46
C ILE A 248 18.83 -14.03 7.37
N ASP A 249 19.94 -14.44 7.98
CA ASP A 249 20.36 -15.83 8.06
C ASP A 249 19.37 -16.66 8.90
N ASP A 250 18.77 -17.68 8.28
CA ASP A 250 17.90 -18.64 8.97
C ASP A 250 18.72 -19.73 9.66
N ARG A 251 19.18 -19.41 10.87
CA ARG A 251 19.93 -20.34 11.73
C ARG A 251 19.07 -21.45 12.34
N ALA A 252 17.76 -21.43 12.15
CA ALA A 252 16.87 -22.51 12.58
C ALA A 252 16.86 -23.69 11.60
N GLY A 253 17.56 -23.59 10.46
CA GLY A 253 17.81 -24.72 9.55
C GLY A 253 16.71 -24.98 8.52
N VAL A 254 15.71 -24.11 8.41
CA VAL A 254 14.74 -24.17 7.31
C VAL A 254 15.35 -23.48 6.09
N LYS A 255 15.99 -24.26 5.22
CA LYS A 255 16.53 -23.72 3.96
C LYS A 255 15.38 -23.14 3.12
N HIS A 256 15.33 -21.81 2.99
CA HIS A 256 14.59 -21.18 1.90
C HIS A 256 15.33 -21.50 0.61
N GLY A 257 14.67 -22.17 -0.34
CA GLY A 257 15.27 -22.48 -1.64
C GLY A 257 15.73 -21.20 -2.32
N HIS A 258 17.05 -21.08 -2.53
CA HIS A 258 17.65 -20.06 -3.37
C HIS A 258 17.45 -20.40 -4.86
#